data_AF-A0A523CH08-F1
#
_entry.id   AF-A0A523CH08-F1
#
_cell.length_a   1.000
_cell.length_b   1.000
_cell.length_c   1.000
_cell.angle_alpha   90.00
_cell.angle_beta   90.00
_cell.angle_gamma   90.00
#
_symmetry.space_group_name_H-M   'P 1'
#
loop_
_entity.id
_entity.type
_entity.pdbx_description
1 polymer ?
#
loop_
_entity_poly.entity_id
_entity_poly.type
_entity_poly.pdbx_seq_one_letter_code
_entity_poly.pdbx_strand_id
1 'polypeptide(L)'
;MSTSTSAALQRILGLLHRLCDASFADVGITLLAVIEDGCTRVILSASGTSSEMPAGSGASFRFTHARLDTLLGLGVTEHDLATAAYRELLDQLAASAPDKTAFMRGVFERLGAECDHDGPVSDEVHRSAIGV
;
A
#
# COMPACT_ATOMS: atom_id res chain seq x y z
N MET A 1 17.60 10.94 19.57
CA MET A 1 16.92 9.63 19.71
C MET A 1 15.95 9.43 18.53
N SER A 2 16.46 9.39 17.28
CA SER A 2 15.59 9.56 16.08
C SER A 2 15.70 8.42 15.06
N THR A 3 16.41 7.34 15.38
CA THR A 3 16.67 6.23 14.44
C THR A 3 15.52 5.24 14.32
N SER A 4 14.71 5.07 15.37
CA SER A 4 13.62 4.07 15.38
C SER A 4 12.45 4.45 14.48
N THR A 5 12.05 5.72 14.48
CA THR A 5 10.92 6.24 13.68
C THR A 5 11.22 6.22 12.19
N SER A 6 12.47 6.49 11.81
CA SER A 6 12.91 6.46 10.42
C SER A 6 12.82 5.05 9.82
N ALA A 7 13.24 4.02 10.57
CA ALA A 7 13.13 2.62 10.13
C ALA A 7 11.67 2.17 10.03
N ALA A 8 10.83 2.52 11.02
CA ALA A 8 9.41 2.17 10.99
C ALA A 8 8.67 2.85 9.82
N LEU A 9 8.95 4.13 9.57
CA LEU A 9 8.42 4.85 8.42
C LEU A 9 8.81 4.17 7.09
N GLN A 10 10.06 3.75 6.92
CA GLN A 10 10.49 3.02 5.73
C GLN A 10 9.73 1.71 5.55
N ARG A 11 9.48 0.96 6.62
CA ARG A 11 8.69 -0.27 6.57
C ARG A 11 7.23 0.00 6.19
N ILE A 12 6.62 1.03 6.77
CA ILE A 12 5.26 1.48 6.43
C ILE A 12 5.17 1.87 4.96
N LEU A 13 6.12 2.68 4.47
CA LEU A 13 6.16 3.10 3.06
C LEU A 13 6.38 1.91 2.12
N GLY A 14 7.22 0.94 2.50
CA GLY A 14 7.43 -0.27 1.71
C GLY A 14 6.20 -1.19 1.66
N LEU A 15 5.45 -1.28 2.75
CA LEU A 15 4.15 -1.99 2.77
C LEU A 15 3.12 -1.27 1.89
N LEU A 16 3.02 0.06 2.03
CA LEU A 16 2.11 0.86 1.24
C LEU A 16 2.45 0.80 -0.27
N HIS A 17 3.72 0.85 -0.62
CA HIS A 17 4.17 0.71 -2.00
C HIS A 17 3.73 -0.64 -2.58
N ARG A 18 3.92 -1.75 -1.85
CA ARG A 18 3.46 -3.07 -2.31
C ARG A 18 1.95 -3.13 -2.51
N LEU A 19 1.15 -2.58 -1.59
CA LEU A 19 -0.30 -2.51 -1.76
C LEU A 19 -0.71 -1.70 -2.99
N CYS A 20 -0.03 -0.57 -3.25
CA CYS A 20 -0.32 0.27 -4.40
C CYS A 20 0.16 -0.34 -5.72
N ASP A 21 1.35 -0.95 -5.74
CA ASP A 21 1.87 -1.67 -6.90
C ASP A 21 0.90 -2.80 -7.27
N ALA A 22 0.48 -3.56 -6.25
CA ALA A 22 -0.46 -4.63 -6.41
C ALA A 22 -1.80 -4.19 -7.02
N SER A 23 -2.27 -3.07 -6.52
CA SER A 23 -3.54 -2.50 -6.97
C SER A 23 -3.43 -1.84 -8.33
N PHE A 24 -2.27 -1.33 -8.74
CA PHE A 24 -2.22 -0.32 -9.79
C PHE A 24 -1.10 -0.43 -10.83
N ALA A 25 -0.21 -1.43 -10.74
CA ALA A 25 0.93 -1.59 -11.65
C ALA A 25 0.53 -1.52 -13.14
N ASP A 26 -0.59 -2.15 -13.51
CA ASP A 26 -1.03 -2.26 -14.90
C ASP A 26 -1.91 -1.09 -15.39
N VAL A 27 -2.26 -0.14 -14.51
CA VAL A 27 -3.21 0.96 -14.81
C VAL A 27 -2.57 2.34 -14.79
N GLY A 28 -1.23 2.41 -14.70
CA GLY A 28 -0.46 3.64 -14.88
C GLY A 28 -0.62 4.66 -13.74
N ILE A 29 -0.97 4.19 -12.54
CA ILE A 29 -0.97 5.01 -11.33
C ILE A 29 0.35 4.80 -10.60
N THR A 30 1.05 5.90 -10.36
CA THR A 30 2.37 5.87 -9.71
C THR A 30 2.27 6.42 -8.30
N LEU A 31 2.94 5.77 -7.35
CA LEU A 31 3.13 6.26 -5.99
C LEU A 31 4.42 7.08 -5.87
N LEU A 32 4.31 8.30 -5.35
CA LEU A 32 5.44 9.10 -4.89
C LEU A 32 5.35 9.34 -3.38
N ALA A 33 6.44 9.10 -2.67
CA ALA A 33 6.60 9.52 -1.28
C ALA A 33 7.58 10.71 -1.21
N VAL A 34 7.09 11.85 -0.73
CA VAL A 34 7.88 13.07 -0.50
C VAL A 34 8.12 13.19 1.00
N ILE A 35 9.38 13.12 1.40
CA ILE A 35 9.80 13.29 2.80
C ILE A 35 10.19 14.75 2.99
N GLU A 36 9.47 15.42 3.90
CA GLU A 36 9.66 16.80 4.31
C GLU A 36 10.02 16.81 5.81
N ASP A 37 10.54 17.93 6.33
CA ASP A 37 10.90 17.98 7.74
C ASP A 37 9.70 17.68 8.65
N GLY A 38 9.79 16.59 9.41
CA GLY A 38 8.75 16.11 10.35
C GLY A 38 7.52 15.48 9.70
N CYS A 39 7.52 15.29 8.38
CA CYS A 39 6.35 14.88 7.63
C CYS A 39 6.69 14.01 6.41
N THR A 40 5.81 13.09 6.05
CA THR A 40 5.91 12.35 4.79
C THR A 40 4.58 12.40 4.08
N ARG A 41 4.58 12.96 2.88
CA ARG A 41 3.41 13.03 2.00
C ARG A 41 3.52 11.96 0.94
N VAL A 42 2.54 11.07 0.87
CA VAL A 42 2.36 10.10 -0.19
C VAL A 42 1.37 10.66 -1.21
N ILE A 43 1.68 10.51 -2.49
CA ILE A 43 0.88 10.99 -3.61
C ILE A 43 0.69 9.82 -4.57
N LEU A 44 -0.55 9.53 -4.93
CA LEU A 44 -0.89 8.69 -6.08
C LEU A 44 -1.27 9.60 -7.24
N SER A 45 -0.63 9.42 -8.39
CA SER A 45 -0.91 10.19 -9.59
C SER A 45 -1.17 9.26 -10.76
N ALA A 46 -2.32 9.44 -11.42
CA ALA A 46 -2.60 8.78 -12.69
C ALA A 46 -1.81 9.51 -13.79
N SER A 47 -0.84 8.81 -14.38
CA SER A 47 0.06 9.38 -15.41
C SER A 47 -0.39 9.07 -16.85
N GLY A 48 -1.49 8.33 -17.03
CA GLY A 48 -2.03 7.94 -18.33
C GLY A 48 -3.52 8.24 -18.52
N THR A 49 -4.02 7.93 -19.72
CA THR A 49 -5.45 8.00 -20.10
C THR A 49 -6.21 6.75 -19.64
N SER A 50 -5.99 6.29 -18.41
CA SER A 50 -6.74 5.13 -17.89
C SER A 50 -8.22 5.45 -17.95
N SER A 51 -9.02 4.53 -18.50
CA SER A 51 -10.47 4.71 -18.59
C SER A 51 -11.14 4.75 -17.21
N GLU A 52 -10.44 4.30 -16.17
CA GLU A 52 -10.96 4.18 -14.81
C GLU A 52 -10.83 5.47 -13.99
N MET A 53 -9.95 6.40 -14.37
CA MET A 53 -9.68 7.63 -13.61
C MET A 53 -9.52 8.84 -14.55
N PRO A 54 -10.12 10.00 -14.24
CA PRO A 54 -9.91 11.21 -15.01
C PRO A 54 -8.43 11.63 -15.05
N ALA A 55 -7.98 12.20 -16.18
CA ALA A 55 -6.64 12.77 -16.29
C ALA A 55 -6.44 13.89 -15.25
N GLY A 56 -5.33 13.83 -14.51
CA GLY A 56 -5.05 14.77 -13.42
C GLY A 56 -5.71 14.42 -12.08
N SER A 57 -6.52 13.36 -12.01
CA SER A 57 -6.95 12.81 -10.73
C SER A 57 -5.77 12.20 -9.96
N GLY A 58 -5.79 12.38 -8.65
CA GLY A 58 -4.79 11.86 -7.75
C GLY A 58 -5.33 11.79 -6.33
N ALA A 59 -4.57 11.11 -5.47
CA ALA A 59 -4.85 11.04 -4.05
C ALA A 59 -3.59 11.42 -3.28
N SER A 60 -3.76 11.97 -2.08
CA SER A 60 -2.63 12.25 -1.22
C SER A 60 -2.91 11.92 0.23
N PHE A 61 -1.91 11.40 0.91
CA PHE A 61 -1.96 11.05 2.32
C PHE A 61 -0.73 11.62 3.03
N ARG A 62 -0.89 12.02 4.29
CA ARG A 62 0.20 12.63 5.06
C ARG A 62 0.44 11.91 6.39
N PHE A 63 1.65 11.42 6.57
CA PHE A 63 2.18 10.96 7.84
C PHE A 63 2.93 12.09 8.54
N THR A 64 2.42 12.56 9.68
CA THR A 64 3.21 13.36 10.62
C THR A 64 4.06 12.44 11.49
N HIS A 65 5.36 12.68 11.59
CA HIS A 65 6.27 11.78 12.33
C HIS A 65 5.90 11.69 13.81
N ALA A 66 5.53 12.81 14.44
CA ALA A 66 5.06 12.82 15.83
C ALA A 66 3.78 11.97 16.06
N ARG A 67 2.85 11.97 15.09
CA ARG A 67 1.64 11.16 15.15
C ARG A 67 1.96 9.68 14.96
N LEU A 68 2.88 9.38 14.06
CA LEU A 68 3.34 8.03 13.78
C LEU A 68 4.03 7.43 15.01
N ASP A 69 4.90 8.17 15.67
CA ASP A 69 5.52 7.77 16.95
C ASP A 69 4.47 7.49 18.03
N THR A 70 3.46 8.36 18.15
CA THR A 70 2.37 8.17 19.12
C THR A 70 1.61 6.88 18.84
N LEU A 71 1.23 6.62 17.57
CA LEU A 71 0.46 5.43 17.21
C LEU A 71 1.26 4.14 17.40
N LEU A 72 2.55 4.14 17.04
CA LEU A 72 3.45 3.02 17.30
C LEU A 72 3.62 2.78 18.80
N GLY A 73 3.75 3.85 19.60
CA GLY A 73 3.83 3.76 21.07
C GLY A 73 2.55 3.22 21.73
N LEU A 74 1.40 3.38 21.06
CA LEU A 74 0.12 2.80 21.47
C LEU A 74 -0.09 1.36 20.97
N GLY A 75 0.89 0.78 20.26
CA GLY A 75 0.84 -0.59 19.77
C GLY A 75 0.12 -0.77 18.43
N VAL A 76 -0.19 0.31 17.70
CA VAL A 76 -0.67 0.21 16.32
C VAL A 76 0.47 -0.32 15.44
N THR A 77 0.19 -1.37 14.67
CA THR A 77 1.25 -2.01 13.87
C THR A 77 1.58 -1.20 12.61
N GLU A 78 2.79 -1.37 12.09
CA GLU A 78 3.20 -0.78 10.81
C GLU A 78 2.28 -1.21 9.65
N HIS A 79 1.76 -2.44 9.72
CA HIS A 79 0.81 -2.99 8.76
C HIS A 79 -0.55 -2.28 8.82
N ASP A 80 -1.06 -2.02 10.03
CA ASP A 80 -2.32 -1.29 10.21
C ASP A 80 -2.19 0.15 9.70
N LEU A 81 -1.04 0.80 9.97
CA LEU A 81 -0.76 2.15 9.49
C LEU A 81 -0.69 2.22 7.96
N ALA A 82 0.01 1.27 7.33
CA ALA A 82 0.09 1.17 5.87
C ALA A 82 -1.29 0.89 5.25
N THR A 83 -2.06 -0.02 5.84
CA THR A 83 -3.41 -0.37 5.39
C THR A 83 -4.38 0.79 5.54
N ALA A 84 -4.31 1.55 6.64
CA ALA A 84 -5.14 2.73 6.85
C ALA A 84 -4.82 3.83 5.81
N ALA A 85 -3.55 4.10 5.57
CA ALA A 85 -3.12 5.06 4.54
C ALA A 85 -3.54 4.61 3.14
N TYR A 86 -3.39 3.32 2.82
CA TYR A 86 -3.83 2.74 1.55
C TYR A 86 -5.34 2.92 1.36
N ARG A 87 -6.16 2.62 2.37
CA ARG A 87 -7.61 2.80 2.32
C ARG A 87 -8.00 4.25 2.08
N GLU A 88 -7.35 5.19 2.76
CA GLU A 88 -7.64 6.63 2.57
C GLU A 88 -7.29 7.09 1.15
N LEU A 89 -6.15 6.63 0.61
CA LEU A 89 -5.78 6.90 -0.78
C LEU A 89 -6.78 6.29 -1.77
N LEU A 90 -7.20 5.04 -1.52
CA LEU A 90 -8.16 4.33 -2.36
C LEU A 90 -9.52 5.03 -2.36
N ASP A 91 -10.00 5.49 -1.19
CA ASP A 91 -11.26 6.23 -1.06
C ASP A 91 -11.22 7.55 -1.84
N GLN A 92 -10.10 8.29 -1.79
CA GLN A 92 -9.92 9.52 -2.57
C GLN A 92 -9.94 9.26 -4.08
N LEU A 93 -9.26 8.19 -4.54
CA LEU A 93 -9.28 7.81 -5.95
C LEU A 93 -10.70 7.39 -6.38
N ALA A 94 -11.33 6.53 -5.60
CA ALA A 94 -12.67 6.02 -5.86
C ALA A 94 -13.74 7.12 -5.89
N ALA A 95 -13.56 8.20 -5.12
CA ALA A 95 -14.43 9.37 -5.16
C ALA A 95 -14.32 10.17 -6.46
N SER A 96 -13.18 10.07 -7.15
CA SER A 96 -12.92 10.76 -8.42
C SER A 96 -13.22 9.88 -9.65
N ALA A 97 -13.49 8.60 -9.44
CA ALA A 97 -13.76 7.64 -10.52
C ALA A 97 -15.16 7.89 -11.15
N PRO A 98 -15.30 7.79 -12.48
CA PRO A 98 -16.59 7.91 -13.16
C PRO A 98 -17.54 6.76 -12.80
N ASP A 99 -16.99 5.56 -12.57
CA ASP A 99 -17.71 4.41 -12.00
C ASP A 99 -16.92 3.85 -10.82
N LYS A 100 -17.31 4.29 -9.62
CA LYS A 100 -16.72 3.85 -8.35
C LYS A 100 -16.79 2.32 -8.16
N THR A 101 -17.88 1.68 -8.60
CA THR A 101 -18.09 0.25 -8.35
C THR A 101 -17.18 -0.58 -9.23
N ALA A 102 -17.08 -0.24 -10.51
CA ALA A 102 -16.17 -0.89 -11.45
C ALA A 102 -14.71 -0.70 -11.02
N PHE A 103 -14.34 0.52 -10.63
CA PHE A 103 -12.99 0.83 -10.13
C PHE A 103 -12.63 -0.02 -8.91
N MET A 104 -13.48 -0.02 -7.87
CA MET A 104 -13.22 -0.80 -6.65
C MET A 104 -13.15 -2.30 -6.94
N ARG A 105 -14.01 -2.81 -7.83
CA ARG A 105 -13.97 -4.22 -8.25
C ARG A 105 -12.63 -4.57 -8.91
N GLY A 106 -12.18 -3.76 -9.87
CA GLY A 106 -10.90 -3.97 -10.53
C GLY A 106 -9.72 -3.96 -9.54
N VAL A 107 -9.76 -3.06 -8.55
CA VAL A 107 -8.74 -3.03 -7.48
C VAL A 107 -8.74 -4.33 -6.65
N PHE A 108 -9.92 -4.83 -6.24
CA PHE A 108 -10.02 -6.07 -5.47
C PHE A 108 -9.59 -7.30 -6.27
N GLU A 109 -9.93 -7.37 -7.56
CA GLU A 109 -9.51 -8.46 -8.43
C GLU A 109 -7.99 -8.53 -8.56
N ARG A 110 -7.32 -7.39 -8.73
CA ARG A 110 -5.85 -7.31 -8.82
C ARG A 110 -5.17 -7.71 -7.50
N LEU A 111 -5.63 -7.15 -6.37
CA LEU A 111 -5.15 -7.53 -5.04
C LEU A 111 -5.33 -9.03 -4.76
N GLY A 112 -6.43 -9.63 -5.23
CA GLY A 112 -6.67 -11.07 -5.11
C GLY A 112 -5.70 -11.90 -5.96
N ALA A 113 -5.44 -11.47 -7.20
CA ALA A 113 -4.55 -12.16 -8.11
C ALA A 113 -3.10 -12.23 -7.61
N GLU A 114 -2.62 -11.22 -6.88
CA GLU A 114 -1.29 -11.27 -6.24
C GLU A 114 -1.24 -12.15 -5.00
N CYS A 115 -2.32 -12.22 -4.23
CA CYS A 115 -2.41 -13.18 -3.11
C CYS A 115 -2.37 -14.64 -3.61
N ASP A 116 -2.91 -14.92 -4.80
CA ASP A 116 -2.83 -16.25 -5.42
C ASP A 116 -1.45 -16.56 -6.04
N HIS A 117 -0.62 -15.54 -6.30
CA HIS A 117 0.72 -15.71 -6.86
C HIS A 117 1.79 -15.99 -5.79
N ASP A 118 1.54 -15.64 -4.52
CA ASP A 118 2.33 -16.08 -3.35
C ASP A 118 1.89 -17.51 -2.94
N GLY A 119 2.12 -18.47 -3.85
CA GLY A 119 1.87 -19.89 -3.59
C GLY A 119 2.66 -20.37 -2.36
N PRO A 120 2.16 -21.38 -1.63
CA PRO A 120 2.71 -21.77 -0.34
C PRO A 120 4.18 -22.17 -0.46
N VAL A 121 5.08 -21.37 0.13
CA VAL A 121 6.42 -21.84 0.53
C VAL A 121 6.24 -22.74 1.75
N SER A 122 5.67 -23.93 1.55
CA SER A 122 5.61 -25.01 2.53
C SER A 122 5.24 -26.29 1.81
N ASP A 123 6.26 -27.01 1.29
CA ASP A 123 6.36 -28.46 1.45
C ASP A 123 7.75 -28.96 0.98
N GLU A 124 8.81 -28.63 1.73
CA GLU A 124 10.02 -29.46 1.71
C GLU A 124 10.59 -29.64 3.12
N VAL A 125 9.72 -30.02 4.07
CA VAL A 125 10.13 -30.61 5.35
C VAL A 125 9.19 -31.78 5.68
N HIS A 126 9.14 -32.80 4.82
CA HIS A 126 8.69 -34.15 5.23
C HIS A 126 9.05 -35.24 4.21
N ARG A 127 10.34 -35.42 3.90
CA ARG A 127 10.81 -36.71 3.36
C ARG A 127 11.83 -37.37 4.27
N SER A 128 11.29 -38.33 5.03
CA SER A 128 11.94 -39.52 5.58
C SER A 128 12.92 -39.33 6.73
N ALA A 129 12.32 -39.13 7.91
CA ALA A 129 12.43 -40.17 8.92
C ALA A 129 11.55 -41.38 8.51
N ILE A 130 12.09 -42.29 7.69
CA ILE A 130 11.60 -43.67 7.59
C ILE A 130 12.85 -44.54 7.56
N GLY A 131 13.07 -45.26 8.65
CA GLY A 131 14.16 -46.21 8.76
C GLY A 131 14.01 -47.37 7.79
N VAL A 132 15.13 -47.72 7.17
CA VAL A 132 15.67 -49.08 7.06
C VAL A 132 17.18 -48.96 7.21
#